data_AF-A0A951E0D7-F1
#
_entry.id   AF-A0A951E0D7-F1
#
_cell.length_a   1.000
_cell.length_b   1.000
_cell.length_c   1.000
_cell.angle_alpha   90.00
_cell.angle_beta   90.00
_cell.angle_gamma   90.00
#
_symmetry.space_group_name_H-M   'P 1'
#
loop_
_entity.id
_entity.type
_entity.pdbx_description
1 polymer ?
#
loop_
_entity_poly.entity_id
_entity_poly.type
_entity_poly.pdbx_seq_one_letter_code
_entity_poly.pdbx_strand_id
1 'polypeptide(L)'
;MKPLDVCGTDLGTMTEIGDRIFFAFGDTFGYDGDVCRGVGGPNWRSNVFASTTDHSPENGVVLEDWLRGPDGKAIAVVEGDHQPPFTGVDGEQTKIPTAMVSVGGRIYLHYMSVHGFGAAGGVWDCNYSKFAYSDDLGKTWNQSDLKFGENDSSFNMLTLTSEPGRGNEHRAYVYAIGTPCGRFGSARLARVRKEKILNLDAWEYFTGDHGWTANQREATQIIEAPVGEGSILWNPEIGRWMFTYLNEKTASIELREAEYPSGPWSSPHLVASAAQFPQLYGAFLTPSFLKDNGKTLYFIMSMYGPYNTFVMKATIVTYD
;
A
#
# COMPACT_ATOMS: atom_id res chain seq x y z
N MET A 1 9.21 -24.24 -17.52
CA MET A 1 8.88 -23.82 -16.14
C MET A 1 9.28 -22.36 -16.02
N LYS A 2 8.35 -21.45 -15.70
CA LYS A 2 8.66 -20.02 -15.63
C LYS A 2 9.52 -19.77 -14.37
N PRO A 3 10.65 -19.04 -14.45
CA PRO A 3 11.64 -18.98 -13.37
C PRO A 3 11.08 -18.49 -12.02
N LEU A 4 10.14 -17.54 -12.04
CA LEU A 4 9.55 -16.95 -10.83
C LEU A 4 8.15 -17.49 -10.49
N ASP A 5 7.49 -18.12 -11.47
CA ASP A 5 6.08 -18.55 -11.38
C ASP A 5 5.11 -17.42 -10.97
N VAL A 6 5.34 -16.19 -11.43
CA VAL A 6 4.45 -15.02 -11.26
C VAL A 6 3.73 -14.79 -12.58
N CYS A 7 2.44 -15.11 -12.64
CA CYS A 7 1.62 -14.95 -13.84
C CYS A 7 0.77 -13.67 -13.83
N GLY A 8 0.26 -13.33 -12.65
CA GLY A 8 -0.59 -12.17 -12.39
C GLY A 8 -0.50 -11.87 -10.90
N THR A 9 -0.55 -10.59 -10.60
CA THR A 9 -0.35 -10.04 -9.25
C THR A 9 -1.10 -8.73 -9.13
N ASP A 10 -1.32 -8.28 -7.92
CA ASP A 10 -1.89 -6.97 -7.64
C ASP A 10 -1.05 -6.13 -6.68
N LEU A 11 -1.50 -4.89 -6.49
CA LEU A 11 -0.90 -3.86 -5.66
C LEU A 11 0.47 -3.40 -6.17
N GLY A 12 1.51 -3.42 -5.32
CA GLY A 12 2.81 -2.82 -5.60
C GLY A 12 3.08 -1.59 -4.74
N THR A 13 2.79 -1.67 -3.44
CA THR A 13 3.25 -0.65 -2.49
C THR A 13 4.78 -0.61 -2.49
N MET A 14 5.36 0.56 -2.25
CA MET A 14 6.78 0.81 -2.45
C MET A 14 7.45 1.48 -1.26
N THR A 15 8.75 1.25 -1.12
CA THR A 15 9.64 2.08 -0.29
C THR A 15 11.05 2.03 -0.86
N GLU A 16 11.93 2.93 -0.41
CA GLU A 16 13.27 3.10 -0.98
C GLU A 16 14.35 3.05 0.10
N ILE A 17 15.50 2.44 -0.20
CA ILE A 17 16.72 2.54 0.62
C ILE A 17 17.89 2.75 -0.33
N GLY A 18 18.53 3.91 -0.25
CA GLY A 18 19.61 4.27 -1.16
C GLY A 18 19.09 4.44 -2.58
N ASP A 19 19.68 3.72 -3.54
CA ASP A 19 19.31 3.68 -4.95
C ASP A 19 18.29 2.58 -5.28
N ARG A 20 17.82 1.83 -4.29
CA ARG A 20 16.94 0.68 -4.51
C ARG A 20 15.50 0.97 -4.10
N ILE A 21 14.59 0.63 -5.00
CA ILE A 21 13.14 0.65 -4.78
C ILE A 21 12.68 -0.78 -4.49
N PHE A 22 11.90 -0.96 -3.43
CA PHE A 22 11.33 -2.23 -3.02
C PHE A 22 9.84 -2.23 -3.26
N PHE A 23 9.30 -3.36 -3.70
CA PHE A 23 7.90 -3.56 -4.02
C PHE A 23 7.34 -4.72 -3.20
N ALA A 24 6.17 -4.51 -2.62
CA ALA A 24 5.34 -5.58 -2.10
C ALA A 24 4.03 -5.62 -2.87
N PHE A 25 3.79 -6.76 -3.50
CA PHE A 25 2.59 -7.06 -4.25
C PHE A 25 1.69 -7.99 -3.42
N GLY A 26 0.38 -7.93 -3.65
CA GLY A 26 -0.59 -8.76 -2.95
C GLY A 26 -0.74 -10.14 -3.59
N ASP A 27 -2.00 -10.58 -3.68
CA ASP A 27 -2.34 -11.91 -4.16
C ASP A 27 -1.70 -12.17 -5.53
N THR A 28 -0.87 -13.21 -5.57
CA THR A 28 -0.05 -13.56 -6.73
C THR A 28 -0.30 -14.99 -7.13
N PHE A 29 -0.59 -15.20 -8.41
CA PHE A 29 -0.87 -16.53 -8.95
C PHE A 29 0.23 -16.99 -9.90
N GLY A 30 0.41 -18.31 -9.99
CA GLY A 30 1.34 -18.97 -10.90
C GLY A 30 0.68 -19.48 -12.18
N TYR A 31 1.50 -20.13 -13.01
CA TYR A 31 1.06 -20.63 -14.31
C TYR A 31 0.50 -22.05 -14.24
N ASP A 32 -0.57 -22.30 -15.00
CA ASP A 32 -1.08 -23.64 -15.28
C ASP A 32 -0.53 -24.08 -16.65
N GLY A 33 0.62 -24.78 -16.63
CA GLY A 33 1.41 -25.02 -17.83
C GLY A 33 1.93 -23.70 -18.41
N ASP A 34 1.49 -23.35 -19.62
CA ASP A 34 1.82 -22.08 -20.28
C ASP A 34 0.72 -21.01 -20.13
N VAL A 35 -0.40 -21.33 -19.46
CA VAL A 35 -1.56 -20.45 -19.33
C VAL A 35 -1.48 -19.63 -18.05
N CYS A 36 -1.60 -18.31 -18.20
CA CYS A 36 -1.88 -17.39 -17.08
C CYS A 36 -3.39 -17.33 -16.86
N ARG A 37 -3.87 -17.82 -15.72
CA ARG A 37 -5.31 -17.73 -15.37
C ARG A 37 -5.66 -16.46 -14.58
N GLY A 38 -4.67 -15.81 -13.96
CA GLY A 38 -4.93 -14.73 -13.00
C GLY A 38 -5.56 -15.27 -11.71
N VAL A 39 -6.57 -14.58 -11.19
CA VAL A 39 -7.31 -14.96 -9.97
C VAL A 39 -7.78 -16.41 -10.04
N GLY A 40 -7.50 -17.17 -8.98
CA GLY A 40 -7.84 -18.60 -8.91
C GLY A 40 -6.90 -19.52 -9.71
N GLY A 41 -5.78 -18.98 -10.20
CA GLY A 41 -4.67 -19.76 -10.75
C GLY A 41 -3.97 -20.64 -9.69
N PRO A 42 -3.10 -21.55 -10.12
CA PRO A 42 -2.33 -22.38 -9.20
C PRO A 42 -1.28 -21.56 -8.44
N ASN A 43 -0.69 -22.15 -7.39
CA ASN A 43 0.41 -21.56 -6.62
C ASN A 43 0.08 -20.12 -6.18
N TRP A 44 -1.01 -19.95 -5.43
CA TRP A 44 -1.37 -18.66 -4.84
C TRP A 44 -0.40 -18.32 -3.70
N ARG A 45 0.19 -17.13 -3.75
CA ARG A 45 0.96 -16.51 -2.66
C ARG A 45 0.23 -15.23 -2.27
N SER A 46 -0.06 -15.06 -0.99
CA SER A 46 -0.80 -13.90 -0.47
C SER A 46 -0.11 -12.56 -0.70
N ASN A 47 1.21 -12.60 -0.86
CA ASN A 47 2.04 -11.46 -1.18
C ASN A 47 3.32 -11.96 -1.84
N VAL A 48 3.99 -11.11 -2.59
CA VAL A 48 5.36 -11.36 -3.08
C VAL A 48 6.17 -10.07 -2.99
N PHE A 49 7.49 -10.22 -2.88
CA PHE A 49 8.40 -9.10 -2.72
C PHE A 49 9.46 -9.09 -3.80
N ALA A 50 9.73 -7.90 -4.34
CA ALA A 50 10.76 -7.66 -5.32
C ALA A 50 11.46 -6.31 -5.09
N SER A 51 12.58 -6.09 -5.77
CA SER A 51 13.25 -4.80 -5.78
C SER A 51 13.94 -4.53 -7.09
N THR A 52 14.28 -3.27 -7.30
CA THR A 52 14.92 -2.78 -8.51
C THR A 52 15.82 -1.57 -8.24
N THR A 53 16.83 -1.42 -9.07
CA THR A 53 17.61 -0.18 -9.25
C THR A 53 17.22 0.58 -10.52
N ASP A 54 16.16 0.15 -11.21
CA ASP A 54 15.58 0.82 -12.36
C ASP A 54 14.68 2.01 -11.93
N HIS A 55 15.10 3.20 -12.31
CA HIS A 55 14.44 4.47 -11.99
C HIS A 55 13.77 5.11 -13.22
N SER A 56 13.60 4.36 -14.31
CA SER A 56 13.08 4.83 -15.61
C SER A 56 11.69 4.26 -15.92
N PRO A 57 10.65 4.60 -15.13
CA PRO A 57 9.31 4.05 -15.28
C PRO A 57 8.66 4.33 -16.66
N GLU A 58 9.19 5.26 -17.44
CA GLU A 58 8.70 5.59 -18.79
C GLU A 58 8.78 4.45 -19.81
N ASN A 59 9.63 3.45 -19.61
CA ASN A 59 9.78 2.29 -20.50
C ASN A 59 9.31 0.97 -19.86
N GLY A 60 8.66 1.06 -18.70
CA GLY A 60 8.40 -0.07 -17.81
C GLY A 60 9.33 -0.03 -16.59
N VAL A 61 9.21 -1.02 -15.70
CA VAL A 61 10.11 -1.19 -14.55
C VAL A 61 10.59 -2.63 -14.56
N VAL A 62 11.91 -2.82 -14.64
CA VAL A 62 12.50 -4.16 -14.53
C VAL A 62 12.64 -4.54 -13.05
N LEU A 63 11.96 -5.59 -12.61
CA LEU A 63 12.13 -6.13 -11.25
C LEU A 63 13.31 -7.13 -11.23
N GLU A 64 14.34 -6.81 -10.46
CA GLU A 64 15.65 -7.47 -10.52
C GLU A 64 15.74 -8.61 -9.49
N ASP A 65 15.55 -8.28 -8.22
CA ASP A 65 15.71 -9.20 -7.11
C ASP A 65 14.34 -9.54 -6.53
N TRP A 66 14.05 -10.83 -6.41
CA TRP A 66 12.80 -11.32 -5.84
C TRP A 66 13.10 -12.13 -4.58
N LEU A 67 12.20 -12.08 -3.60
CA LEU A 67 12.20 -13.05 -2.51
C LEU A 67 11.83 -14.42 -3.08
N ARG A 68 12.77 -15.37 -3.06
CA ARG A 68 12.64 -16.67 -3.73
C ARG A 68 12.84 -17.84 -2.77
N GLY A 69 12.14 -18.93 -3.05
CA GLY A 69 12.36 -20.22 -2.42
C GLY A 69 13.54 -20.98 -3.04
N PRO A 70 13.89 -22.15 -2.48
CA PRO A 70 14.98 -22.99 -3.01
C PRO A 70 14.77 -23.47 -4.45
N ASP A 71 13.53 -23.51 -4.93
CA ASP A 71 13.18 -23.87 -6.31
C ASP A 71 13.26 -22.69 -7.29
N GLY A 72 13.66 -21.50 -6.83
CA GLY A 72 13.80 -20.28 -7.61
C GLY A 72 12.51 -19.49 -7.79
N LYS A 73 11.35 -20.02 -7.38
CA LYS A 73 10.06 -19.34 -7.49
C LYS A 73 9.91 -18.23 -6.46
N ALA A 74 9.10 -17.22 -6.78
CA ALA A 74 8.74 -16.19 -5.82
C ALA A 74 7.87 -16.77 -4.69
N ILE A 75 8.22 -16.45 -3.44
CA ILE A 75 7.51 -16.90 -2.23
C ILE A 75 6.93 -15.71 -1.47
N ALA A 76 5.99 -15.97 -0.57
CA ALA A 76 5.42 -14.93 0.27
C ALA A 76 6.37 -14.44 1.35
N VAL A 77 6.27 -13.14 1.66
CA VAL A 77 6.87 -12.53 2.86
C VAL A 77 6.15 -13.05 4.10
N VAL A 78 4.81 -13.05 4.05
CA VAL A 78 3.94 -13.63 5.08
C VAL A 78 2.89 -14.49 4.41
N GLU A 79 3.00 -15.81 4.55
CA GLU A 79 2.06 -16.75 3.95
C GLU A 79 0.68 -16.66 4.61
N GLY A 80 -0.39 -16.62 3.80
CA GLY A 80 -1.78 -16.74 4.26
C GLY A 80 -2.28 -18.18 4.26
N ASP A 81 -3.35 -18.45 4.99
CA ASP A 81 -3.85 -19.83 5.15
C ASP A 81 -4.64 -20.36 3.93
N HIS A 82 -5.04 -19.49 2.99
CA HIS A 82 -5.75 -19.84 1.76
C HIS A 82 -7.04 -20.65 1.98
N GLN A 83 -7.75 -20.36 3.08
CA GLN A 83 -9.03 -20.98 3.39
C GLN A 83 -10.18 -20.35 2.59
N PRO A 84 -11.35 -21.00 2.48
CA PRO A 84 -12.54 -20.35 1.95
C PRO A 84 -12.96 -19.12 2.78
N PRO A 85 -13.69 -18.15 2.18
CA PRO A 85 -14.22 -16.99 2.89
C PRO A 85 -14.98 -17.36 4.16
N PHE A 86 -14.74 -16.60 5.24
CA PHE A 86 -15.54 -16.67 6.45
C PHE A 86 -15.56 -18.07 7.10
N THR A 87 -14.43 -18.78 7.01
CA THR A 87 -14.27 -20.13 7.57
C THR A 87 -14.04 -20.08 9.07
N GLY A 88 -15.06 -20.40 9.88
CA GLY A 88 -14.91 -20.37 11.35
C GLY A 88 -14.67 -18.96 11.89
N VAL A 89 -14.27 -18.85 13.16
CA VAL A 89 -14.05 -17.53 13.81
C VAL A 89 -12.70 -16.93 13.45
N ASP A 90 -11.69 -17.78 13.25
CA ASP A 90 -10.30 -17.37 13.02
C ASP A 90 -9.81 -17.70 11.59
N GLY A 91 -10.74 -17.95 10.66
CA GLY A 91 -10.39 -18.29 9.28
C GLY A 91 -9.62 -17.18 8.57
N GLU A 92 -8.81 -17.56 7.59
CA GLU A 92 -8.03 -16.60 6.82
C GLU A 92 -7.94 -17.03 5.36
N GLN A 93 -8.41 -16.15 4.47
CA GLN A 93 -8.23 -16.36 3.04
C GLN A 93 -6.81 -16.01 2.61
N THR A 94 -6.32 -14.84 3.04
CA THR A 94 -5.04 -14.31 2.54
C THR A 94 -4.52 -13.21 3.47
N LYS A 95 -3.23 -12.90 3.32
CA LYS A 95 -2.56 -11.77 3.98
C LYS A 95 -2.08 -10.75 2.94
N ILE A 96 -2.75 -9.60 2.89
CA ILE A 96 -2.53 -8.59 1.86
C ILE A 96 -1.60 -7.48 2.38
N PRO A 97 -0.51 -7.14 1.67
CA PRO A 97 0.35 -6.02 2.03
C PRO A 97 -0.35 -4.71 1.68
N THR A 98 -0.43 -3.77 2.62
CA THR A 98 -1.14 -2.51 2.39
C THR A 98 -0.19 -1.32 2.26
N ALA A 99 0.96 -1.34 2.94
CA ALA A 99 1.95 -0.28 2.87
C ALA A 99 3.36 -0.75 3.22
N MET A 100 4.36 -0.05 2.68
CA MET A 100 5.74 -0.13 3.14
C MET A 100 6.29 1.23 3.57
N VAL A 101 7.28 1.19 4.46
CA VAL A 101 8.12 2.35 4.80
C VAL A 101 9.50 1.86 5.22
N SER A 102 10.54 2.61 4.86
CA SER A 102 11.91 2.34 5.26
C SER A 102 12.36 3.36 6.30
N VAL A 103 12.96 2.87 7.39
CA VAL A 103 13.52 3.72 8.45
C VAL A 103 14.82 3.12 8.94
N GLY A 104 15.89 3.92 8.92
CA GLY A 104 17.19 3.50 9.47
C GLY A 104 17.78 2.26 8.79
N GLY A 105 17.49 2.04 7.51
CA GLY A 105 17.95 0.87 6.74
C GLY A 105 17.09 -0.38 6.90
N ARG A 106 16.06 -0.37 7.77
CA ARG A 106 15.07 -1.44 7.90
C ARG A 106 13.87 -1.15 7.01
N ILE A 107 13.35 -2.18 6.34
CA ILE A 107 12.08 -2.16 5.61
C ILE A 107 10.98 -2.65 6.56
N TYR A 108 9.91 -1.88 6.68
CA TYR A 108 8.69 -2.30 7.37
C TYR A 108 7.58 -2.51 6.34
N LEU A 109 6.91 -3.65 6.43
CA LEU A 109 5.75 -4.02 5.62
C LEU A 109 4.54 -4.15 6.54
N HIS A 110 3.53 -3.31 6.33
CA HIS A 110 2.23 -3.49 6.96
C HIS A 110 1.37 -4.41 6.10
N TYR A 111 0.67 -5.35 6.74
CA TYR A 111 -0.27 -6.25 6.08
C TYR A 111 -1.53 -6.45 6.91
N MET A 112 -2.63 -6.79 6.23
CA MET A 112 -3.89 -7.22 6.84
C MET A 112 -4.11 -8.71 6.63
N SER A 113 -4.67 -9.38 7.63
CA SER A 113 -5.19 -10.75 7.53
C SER A 113 -6.66 -10.70 7.13
N VAL A 114 -6.99 -11.14 5.91
CA VAL A 114 -8.35 -11.11 5.37
C VAL A 114 -9.09 -12.36 5.81
N HIS A 115 -10.14 -12.18 6.61
CA HIS A 115 -11.03 -13.25 7.06
C HIS A 115 -11.91 -13.74 5.90
N GLY A 116 -12.39 -12.81 5.08
CA GLY A 116 -13.10 -13.15 3.86
C GLY A 116 -13.46 -11.95 2.99
N PHE A 117 -13.28 -12.11 1.68
CA PHE A 117 -13.87 -11.22 0.68
C PHE A 117 -15.37 -11.47 0.57
N GLY A 118 -16.15 -10.39 0.64
CA GLY A 118 -17.60 -10.42 0.47
C GLY A 118 -18.02 -10.61 -0.99
N ALA A 119 -19.31 -10.87 -1.20
CA ALA A 119 -19.86 -11.04 -2.55
C ALA A 119 -19.84 -9.74 -3.39
N ALA A 120 -19.94 -8.59 -2.72
CA ALA A 120 -19.77 -7.29 -3.35
C ALA A 120 -18.29 -6.92 -3.40
N GLY A 121 -17.81 -6.50 -4.57
CA GLY A 121 -16.44 -6.01 -4.74
C GLY A 121 -16.15 -4.85 -3.79
N GLY A 122 -14.91 -4.80 -3.28
CA GLY A 122 -14.49 -3.76 -2.34
C GLY A 122 -14.92 -3.98 -0.88
N VAL A 123 -15.64 -5.07 -0.58
CA VAL A 123 -16.09 -5.41 0.79
C VAL A 123 -15.36 -6.66 1.26
N TRP A 124 -14.70 -6.58 2.42
CA TRP A 124 -14.10 -7.73 3.10
C TRP A 124 -13.96 -7.48 4.60
N ASP A 125 -13.89 -8.56 5.36
CA ASP A 125 -13.57 -8.53 6.79
C ASP A 125 -12.11 -8.92 6.99
N CYS A 126 -11.45 -8.29 7.97
CA CYS A 126 -10.12 -8.71 8.43
C CYS A 126 -10.19 -9.32 9.82
N ASN A 127 -9.27 -10.23 10.10
CA ASN A 127 -9.02 -10.69 11.47
C ASN A 127 -8.25 -9.63 12.26
N TYR A 128 -7.19 -9.09 11.65
CA TYR A 128 -6.27 -8.14 12.24
C TYR A 128 -5.37 -7.50 11.17
N SER A 129 -4.56 -6.53 11.58
CA SER A 129 -3.40 -6.05 10.82
C SER A 129 -2.12 -6.00 11.66
N LYS A 130 -0.96 -6.21 11.03
CA LYS A 130 0.36 -6.32 11.67
C LYS A 130 1.46 -5.77 10.78
N PHE A 131 2.67 -5.74 11.34
CA PHE A 131 3.90 -5.46 10.60
C PHE A 131 4.76 -6.72 10.44
N ALA A 132 5.47 -6.82 9.32
CA ALA A 132 6.68 -7.60 9.15
C ALA A 132 7.84 -6.64 8.84
N TYR A 133 9.09 -7.07 9.06
CA TYR A 133 10.24 -6.23 8.76
C TYR A 133 11.43 -7.04 8.24
N SER A 134 12.30 -6.36 7.50
CA SER A 134 13.57 -6.89 7.00
C SER A 134 14.72 -5.95 7.30
N ASP A 135 15.83 -6.53 7.78
CA ASP A 135 17.08 -5.84 8.12
C ASP A 135 18.19 -6.04 7.06
N ASP A 136 17.92 -6.82 6.01
CA ASP A 136 18.92 -7.27 5.03
C ASP A 136 18.47 -7.02 3.59
N LEU A 137 17.77 -5.90 3.38
CA LEU A 137 17.24 -5.45 2.10
C LEU A 137 16.23 -6.44 1.48
N GLY A 138 15.39 -7.03 2.33
CA GLY A 138 14.26 -7.88 1.92
C GLY A 138 14.62 -9.33 1.61
N LYS A 139 15.84 -9.79 1.98
CA LYS A 139 16.27 -11.18 1.78
C LYS A 139 15.67 -12.11 2.84
N THR A 140 15.54 -11.63 4.07
CA THR A 140 14.86 -12.33 5.16
C THR A 140 13.87 -11.41 5.87
N TRP A 141 12.83 -12.00 6.46
CA TRP A 141 11.71 -11.28 7.06
C TRP A 141 11.34 -11.84 8.43
N ASN A 142 11.02 -10.93 9.34
CA ASN A 142 10.52 -11.24 10.68
C ASN A 142 9.11 -10.68 10.82
N GLN A 143 8.17 -11.49 11.30
CA GLN A 143 6.83 -11.03 11.64
C GLN A 143 6.85 -10.40 13.03
N SER A 144 6.18 -9.26 13.19
CA SER A 144 5.99 -8.63 14.50
C SER A 144 4.79 -9.25 15.22
N ASP A 145 4.91 -9.39 16.53
CA ASP A 145 3.78 -9.74 17.41
C ASP A 145 2.83 -8.56 17.65
N LEU A 146 3.19 -7.35 17.19
CA LEU A 146 2.36 -6.16 17.30
C LEU A 146 1.07 -6.32 16.50
N LYS A 147 -0.06 -6.42 17.20
CA LYS A 147 -1.41 -6.33 16.64
C LYS A 147 -1.76 -4.86 16.47
N PHE A 148 -1.63 -4.33 15.26
CA PHE A 148 -1.85 -2.91 14.98
C PHE A 148 -3.34 -2.55 14.89
N GLY A 149 -4.10 -3.41 14.21
CA GLY A 149 -5.55 -3.31 14.11
C GLY A 149 -6.19 -4.65 14.45
N GLU A 150 -7.32 -4.60 15.15
CA GLU A 150 -8.28 -5.70 15.28
C GLU A 150 -9.39 -5.53 14.22
N ASN A 151 -10.33 -6.47 14.13
CA ASN A 151 -11.37 -6.48 13.08
C ASN A 151 -12.14 -5.15 12.87
N ASP A 152 -12.44 -4.40 13.93
CA ASP A 152 -13.19 -3.14 13.89
C ASP A 152 -12.31 -1.88 13.80
N SER A 153 -11.00 -2.06 13.64
CA SER A 153 -10.02 -0.98 13.55
C SER A 153 -10.24 -0.13 12.31
N SER A 154 -10.05 1.19 12.45
CA SER A 154 -9.97 2.14 11.33
C SER A 154 -8.56 2.23 10.72
N PHE A 155 -7.68 1.30 11.05
CA PHE A 155 -6.28 1.27 10.65
C PHE A 155 -5.86 -0.17 10.23
N ASN A 156 -6.80 -0.93 9.68
CA ASN A 156 -6.52 -2.27 9.15
C ASN A 156 -5.85 -2.22 7.78
N MET A 157 -6.04 -1.13 7.03
CA MET A 157 -5.23 -0.83 5.86
C MET A 157 -4.54 0.49 6.10
N LEU A 158 -3.25 0.54 5.78
CA LEU A 158 -2.43 1.74 5.93
C LEU A 158 -1.87 2.21 4.61
N THR A 159 -1.58 3.50 4.61
CA THR A 159 -0.61 4.19 3.77
C THR A 159 0.46 4.77 4.69
N LEU A 160 1.75 4.50 4.45
CA LEU A 160 2.84 4.92 5.33
C LEU A 160 3.79 5.89 4.65
N THR A 161 4.37 6.83 5.41
CA THR A 161 5.48 7.66 4.94
C THR A 161 6.37 8.16 6.07
N SER A 162 7.68 8.25 5.78
CA SER A 162 8.69 8.93 6.59
C SER A 162 9.41 10.02 5.80
N GLU A 163 8.80 10.50 4.72
CA GLU A 163 9.39 11.51 3.86
C GLU A 163 9.55 12.86 4.58
N PRO A 164 10.55 13.67 4.21
CA PRO A 164 10.72 15.00 4.72
C PRO A 164 9.81 15.92 3.90
N GLY A 165 8.78 16.43 4.55
CA GLY A 165 7.89 17.44 3.99
C GLY A 165 7.46 18.39 5.09
N ARG A 166 6.60 19.34 4.76
CA ARG A 166 6.00 20.22 5.78
C ARG A 166 5.32 19.38 6.86
N GLY A 167 5.69 19.61 8.12
CA GLY A 167 5.24 18.82 9.27
C GLY A 167 6.07 17.57 9.58
N ASN A 168 7.06 17.21 8.78
CA ASN A 168 8.01 16.12 9.04
C ASN A 168 9.43 16.43 8.55
N GLU A 169 9.85 17.69 8.62
CA GLU A 169 11.07 18.22 8.01
C GLU A 169 12.33 17.45 8.45
N HIS A 170 12.33 16.98 9.70
CA HIS A 170 13.45 16.24 10.29
C HIS A 170 13.29 14.71 10.24
N ARG A 171 12.32 14.20 9.47
CA ARG A 171 11.97 12.76 9.41
C ARG A 171 11.83 12.20 10.82
N ALA A 172 11.12 12.92 11.69
CA ALA A 172 11.00 12.59 13.10
C ALA A 172 9.91 11.54 13.34
N TYR A 173 8.93 11.50 12.44
CA TYR A 173 7.78 10.63 12.51
C TYR A 173 7.66 9.76 11.26
N VAL A 174 7.08 8.58 11.44
CA VAL A 174 6.33 7.86 10.41
C VAL A 174 4.88 8.27 10.56
N TYR A 175 4.27 8.73 9.47
CA TYR A 175 2.83 8.98 9.39
C TYR A 175 2.13 7.77 8.78
N ALA A 176 0.93 7.48 9.28
CA ALA A 176 0.04 6.44 8.76
C ALA A 176 -1.34 7.04 8.48
N ILE A 177 -1.75 7.05 7.22
CA ILE A 177 -3.17 7.24 6.88
C ILE A 177 -3.81 5.86 6.92
N GLY A 178 -4.79 5.67 7.80
CA GLY A 178 -5.48 4.41 8.01
C GLY A 178 -6.93 4.42 7.54
N THR A 179 -7.37 3.27 7.04
CA THR A 179 -8.77 2.95 6.75
C THR A 179 -9.16 1.62 7.41
N PRO A 180 -10.46 1.35 7.63
CA PRO A 180 -10.93 0.02 8.02
C PRO A 180 -10.73 -1.00 6.89
N CYS A 181 -11.11 -2.24 7.15
CA CYS A 181 -11.20 -3.27 6.11
C CYS A 181 -12.21 -2.88 5.03
N GLY A 182 -11.91 -3.23 3.80
CA GLY A 182 -12.70 -2.83 2.64
C GLY A 182 -12.41 -1.40 2.19
N ARG A 183 -13.02 -1.03 1.07
CA ARG A 183 -12.76 0.24 0.36
C ARG A 183 -13.76 1.33 0.71
N PHE A 184 -14.75 1.04 1.53
CA PHE A 184 -15.88 1.93 1.81
C PHE A 184 -15.72 2.75 3.09
N GLY A 185 -14.57 2.65 3.76
CA GLY A 185 -14.25 3.43 4.95
C GLY A 185 -13.75 4.84 4.64
N SER A 186 -13.70 5.67 5.69
CA SER A 186 -13.05 6.97 5.66
C SER A 186 -11.61 6.89 6.18
N ALA A 187 -10.78 7.87 5.80
CA ALA A 187 -9.38 7.89 6.19
C ALA A 187 -9.13 8.70 7.47
N ARG A 188 -8.24 8.19 8.32
CA ARG A 188 -7.81 8.81 9.59
C ARG A 188 -6.29 8.87 9.64
N LEU A 189 -5.73 9.74 10.47
CA LEU A 189 -4.27 9.91 10.58
C LEU A 189 -3.75 9.40 11.92
N ALA A 190 -2.63 8.69 11.87
CA ALA A 190 -1.79 8.37 13.01
C ALA A 190 -0.33 8.74 12.71
N ARG A 191 0.50 8.81 13.74
CA ARG A 191 1.95 8.92 13.61
C ARG A 191 2.66 8.20 14.75
N VAL A 192 3.94 7.93 14.55
CA VAL A 192 4.82 7.36 15.57
C VAL A 192 6.22 7.89 15.38
N ARG A 193 6.99 8.06 16.47
CA ARG A 193 8.43 8.33 16.35
C ARG A 193 9.08 7.19 15.56
N LYS A 194 9.95 7.51 14.60
CA LYS A 194 10.47 6.54 13.63
C LYS A 194 11.17 5.33 14.28
N GLU A 195 11.73 5.49 15.47
CA GLU A 195 12.40 4.43 16.23
C GLU A 195 11.43 3.51 17.00
N LYS A 196 10.12 3.80 16.95
CA LYS A 196 9.09 3.18 17.78
C LYS A 196 7.96 2.54 16.97
N ILE A 197 8.13 2.31 15.67
CA ILE A 197 7.09 1.74 14.78
C ILE A 197 6.50 0.44 15.34
N LEU A 198 7.35 -0.43 15.90
CA LEU A 198 6.94 -1.72 16.48
C LEU A 198 6.51 -1.61 17.97
N ASN A 199 6.24 -0.41 18.48
CA ASN A 199 5.71 -0.19 19.82
C ASN A 199 4.31 0.44 19.74
N LEU A 200 3.26 -0.35 20.00
CA LEU A 200 1.87 0.08 19.84
C LEU A 200 1.53 1.29 20.72
N ASP A 201 2.04 1.31 21.96
CA ASP A 201 1.79 2.39 22.94
C ASP A 201 2.45 3.72 22.56
N ALA A 202 3.33 3.74 21.55
CA ALA A 202 3.98 4.95 21.07
C ALA A 202 3.24 5.61 19.89
N TRP A 203 2.21 4.96 19.35
CA TRP A 203 1.42 5.53 18.28
C TRP A 203 0.47 6.60 18.81
N GLU A 204 0.43 7.71 18.10
CA GLU A 204 -0.42 8.85 18.38
C GLU A 204 -1.43 9.01 17.23
N TYR A 205 -2.68 9.30 17.54
CA TYR A 205 -3.78 9.39 16.60
C TYR A 205 -4.31 10.81 16.54
N PHE A 206 -4.55 11.33 15.33
CA PHE A 206 -4.93 12.72 15.13
C PHE A 206 -6.40 12.95 15.45
N THR A 207 -6.68 13.97 16.27
CA THR A 207 -8.02 14.32 16.73
C THR A 207 -8.47 15.71 16.24
N GLY A 208 -7.96 16.14 15.09
CA GLY A 208 -8.24 17.46 14.54
C GLY A 208 -7.63 18.57 15.41
N ASP A 209 -8.45 19.57 15.73
CA ASP A 209 -8.03 20.74 16.52
C ASP A 209 -7.61 20.39 17.96
N HIS A 210 -7.96 19.18 18.44
CA HIS A 210 -7.57 18.70 19.77
C HIS A 210 -6.17 18.06 19.81
N GLY A 211 -5.47 18.00 18.67
CA GLY A 211 -4.09 17.51 18.59
C GLY A 211 -4.00 16.00 18.40
N TRP A 212 -3.31 15.32 19.32
CA TRP A 212 -2.98 13.91 19.22
C TRP A 212 -3.35 13.15 20.51
N THR A 213 -3.89 11.94 20.36
CA THR A 213 -4.30 11.05 21.47
C THR A 213 -3.62 9.69 21.35
N ALA A 214 -3.49 8.94 22.45
CA ALA A 214 -3.07 7.54 22.43
C ALA A 214 -4.23 6.58 22.09
N ASN A 215 -5.48 7.05 22.15
CA ASN A 215 -6.65 6.22 21.88
C ASN A 215 -7.02 6.21 20.39
N GLN A 216 -6.74 5.11 19.72
CA GLN A 216 -7.05 4.90 18.30
C GLN A 216 -8.51 5.22 17.92
N ARG A 217 -9.48 4.97 18.82
CA ARG A 217 -10.91 5.16 18.53
C ARG A 217 -11.34 6.62 18.48
N GLU A 218 -10.53 7.53 19.03
CA GLU A 218 -10.78 8.97 19.01
C GLU A 218 -10.27 9.66 17.73
N ALA A 219 -9.56 8.91 16.87
CA ALA A 219 -9.01 9.44 15.63
C ALA A 219 -10.11 10.02 14.72
N THR A 220 -9.96 11.30 14.37
CA THR A 220 -10.92 12.00 13.51
C THR A 220 -10.67 11.72 12.03
N GLN A 221 -11.74 11.76 11.25
CA GLN A 221 -11.66 11.65 9.79
C GLN A 221 -10.90 12.83 9.18
N ILE A 222 -9.95 12.54 8.28
CA ILE A 222 -9.23 13.55 7.47
C ILE A 222 -9.66 13.55 6.00
N ILE A 223 -10.22 12.43 5.50
CA ILE A 223 -10.79 12.31 4.15
C ILE A 223 -12.08 11.49 4.25
N GLU A 224 -13.15 11.97 3.63
CA GLU A 224 -14.45 11.29 3.61
C GLU A 224 -14.40 9.97 2.84
N ALA A 225 -15.20 9.01 3.30
CA ALA A 225 -15.42 7.75 2.61
C ALA A 225 -16.01 7.96 1.20
N PRO A 226 -15.75 7.05 0.24
CA PRO A 226 -14.92 5.85 0.36
C PRO A 226 -13.45 6.10 0.03
N VAL A 227 -12.54 5.42 0.73
CA VAL A 227 -11.10 5.42 0.48
C VAL A 227 -10.59 3.97 0.43
N GLY A 228 -10.12 3.54 -0.74
CA GLY A 228 -9.45 2.25 -0.95
C GLY A 228 -7.99 2.41 -1.37
N GLU A 229 -7.13 1.49 -0.90
CA GLU A 229 -5.74 1.30 -1.34
C GLU A 229 -4.95 2.60 -1.62
N GLY A 230 -4.68 3.37 -0.56
CA GLY A 230 -4.05 4.67 -0.67
C GLY A 230 -2.51 4.66 -0.75
N SER A 231 -1.94 5.74 -1.29
CA SER A 231 -0.50 6.02 -1.25
C SER A 231 -0.25 7.51 -0.99
N ILE A 232 0.78 7.84 -0.21
CA ILE A 232 1.13 9.21 0.13
C ILE A 232 2.58 9.52 -0.26
N LEU A 233 2.81 10.71 -0.79
CA LEU A 233 4.14 11.18 -1.18
C LEU A 233 4.26 12.69 -0.98
N TRP A 234 5.40 13.16 -0.50
CA TRP A 234 5.73 14.58 -0.53
C TRP A 234 6.32 14.95 -1.89
N ASN A 235 5.77 15.99 -2.53
CA ASN A 235 6.33 16.56 -3.74
C ASN A 235 7.01 17.91 -3.42
N PRO A 236 8.35 17.96 -3.36
CA PRO A 236 9.08 19.15 -2.91
C PRO A 236 8.97 20.33 -3.87
N GLU A 237 8.76 20.08 -5.17
CA GLU A 237 8.74 21.12 -6.20
C GLU A 237 7.45 21.93 -6.19
N ILE A 238 6.33 21.30 -5.84
CA ILE A 238 5.05 21.99 -5.62
C ILE A 238 4.82 22.32 -4.13
N GLY A 239 5.61 21.75 -3.23
CA GLY A 239 5.52 21.98 -1.79
C GLY A 239 4.25 21.40 -1.15
N ARG A 240 3.84 20.20 -1.59
CA ARG A 240 2.57 19.58 -1.18
C ARG A 240 2.73 18.08 -0.91
N TRP A 241 1.99 17.60 0.08
CA TRP A 241 1.71 16.18 0.24
C TRP A 241 0.66 15.80 -0.79
N MET A 242 0.85 14.67 -1.46
CA MET A 242 -0.07 14.09 -2.43
C MET A 242 -0.55 12.76 -1.88
N PHE A 243 -1.86 12.54 -1.92
CA PHE A 243 -2.50 11.29 -1.50
C PHE A 243 -3.36 10.76 -2.63
N THR A 244 -2.97 9.61 -3.20
CA THR A 244 -3.74 8.87 -4.20
C THR A 244 -4.54 7.77 -3.54
N TYR A 245 -5.76 7.52 -4.01
CA TYR A 245 -6.62 6.46 -3.50
C TYR A 245 -7.69 6.08 -4.52
N LEU A 246 -8.25 4.88 -4.40
CA LEU A 246 -9.44 4.46 -5.12
C LEU A 246 -10.69 5.00 -4.40
N ASN A 247 -11.56 5.67 -5.15
CA ASN A 247 -12.88 6.05 -4.71
C ASN A 247 -13.92 5.14 -5.41
N GLU A 248 -14.49 4.20 -4.66
CA GLU A 248 -15.50 3.26 -5.17
C GLU A 248 -16.79 3.96 -5.65
N LYS A 249 -17.12 5.14 -5.11
CA LYS A 249 -18.34 5.88 -5.50
C LYS A 249 -18.23 6.46 -6.91
N THR A 250 -17.05 6.92 -7.29
CA THR A 250 -16.75 7.49 -8.62
C THR A 250 -16.07 6.49 -9.55
N ALA A 251 -15.69 5.31 -9.03
CA ALA A 251 -14.95 4.27 -9.74
C ALA A 251 -13.66 4.82 -10.38
N SER A 252 -12.88 5.57 -9.61
CA SER A 252 -11.66 6.24 -10.08
C SER A 252 -10.53 6.27 -9.07
N ILE A 253 -9.28 6.30 -9.55
CA ILE A 253 -8.17 6.82 -8.77
C ILE A 253 -8.30 8.34 -8.72
N GLU A 254 -8.30 8.86 -7.51
CA GLU A 254 -8.31 10.27 -7.20
C GLU A 254 -7.00 10.65 -6.50
N LEU A 255 -6.57 11.91 -6.66
CA LEU A 255 -5.47 12.52 -5.94
C LEU A 255 -5.98 13.71 -5.13
N ARG A 256 -5.55 13.82 -3.88
CA ARG A 256 -5.71 15.02 -3.06
C ARG A 256 -4.36 15.59 -2.68
N GLU A 257 -4.31 16.90 -2.46
CA GLU A 257 -3.11 17.58 -1.99
C GLU A 257 -3.33 18.35 -0.69
N ALA A 258 -2.27 18.50 0.11
CA ALA A 258 -2.30 19.24 1.37
C ALA A 258 -0.93 19.83 1.72
N GLU A 259 -0.89 20.85 2.58
CA GLU A 259 0.37 21.36 3.14
C GLU A 259 0.97 20.45 4.19
N TYR A 260 0.14 19.76 4.96
CA TYR A 260 0.55 18.87 6.05
C TYR A 260 -0.14 17.51 5.88
N PRO A 261 0.42 16.40 6.41
CA PRO A 261 -0.23 15.08 6.34
C PRO A 261 -1.61 15.04 7.01
N SER A 262 -1.85 15.95 7.97
CA SER A 262 -3.13 16.16 8.66
C SER A 262 -4.19 16.85 7.82
N GLY A 263 -3.85 17.34 6.62
CA GLY A 263 -4.71 18.22 5.84
C GLY A 263 -4.65 19.69 6.29
N PRO A 264 -5.66 20.50 5.95
CA PRO A 264 -6.85 20.11 5.18
C PRO A 264 -6.47 19.61 3.79
N TRP A 265 -7.11 18.52 3.35
CA TRP A 265 -6.91 17.95 2.02
C TRP A 265 -7.81 18.65 1.00
N SER A 266 -7.30 18.90 -0.20
CA SER A 266 -8.05 19.50 -1.31
C SER A 266 -9.27 18.66 -1.72
N SER A 267 -10.14 19.24 -2.56
CA SER A 267 -11.08 18.45 -3.36
C SER A 267 -10.33 17.47 -4.27
N PRO A 268 -10.90 16.28 -4.55
CA PRO A 268 -10.19 15.27 -5.33
C PRO A 268 -9.97 15.71 -6.78
N HIS A 269 -8.79 15.41 -7.30
CA HIS A 269 -8.43 15.49 -8.71
C HIS A 269 -8.55 14.10 -9.33
N LEU A 270 -9.25 13.97 -10.45
CA LEU A 270 -9.35 12.70 -11.18
C LEU A 270 -7.99 12.35 -11.80
N VAL A 271 -7.49 11.14 -11.52
CA VAL A 271 -6.24 10.62 -12.10
C VAL A 271 -6.53 9.58 -13.17
N ALA A 272 -7.39 8.61 -12.87
CA ALA A 272 -7.78 7.53 -13.78
C ALA A 272 -9.20 7.06 -13.46
N SER A 273 -9.98 6.68 -14.47
CA SER A 273 -11.38 6.25 -14.29
C SER A 273 -11.64 4.85 -14.82
N ALA A 274 -12.64 4.15 -14.27
CA ALA A 274 -13.06 2.83 -14.73
C ALA A 274 -13.60 2.82 -16.15
N ALA A 275 -14.00 3.98 -16.68
CA ALA A 275 -14.34 4.13 -18.09
C ALA A 275 -13.12 3.93 -19.01
N GLN A 276 -11.92 4.31 -18.56
CA GLN A 276 -10.67 4.14 -19.29
C GLN A 276 -9.98 2.82 -18.93
N PHE A 277 -10.00 2.46 -17.64
CA PHE A 277 -9.32 1.29 -17.09
C PHE A 277 -10.31 0.48 -16.24
N PRO A 278 -11.12 -0.40 -16.84
CA PRO A 278 -12.13 -1.15 -16.09
C PRO A 278 -11.53 -1.92 -14.91
N GLN A 279 -12.19 -1.84 -13.74
CA GLN A 279 -11.78 -2.51 -12.50
C GLN A 279 -10.35 -2.15 -12.03
N LEU A 280 -9.96 -0.89 -12.23
CA LEU A 280 -8.73 -0.32 -11.67
C LEU A 280 -8.78 -0.23 -10.13
N TYR A 281 -7.63 -0.34 -9.47
CA TYR A 281 -7.47 -0.09 -8.04
C TYR A 281 -6.00 0.14 -7.68
N GLY A 282 -5.77 0.77 -6.53
CA GLY A 282 -4.45 1.23 -6.11
C GLY A 282 -3.89 2.36 -6.97
N ALA A 283 -2.88 3.04 -6.46
CA ALA A 283 -2.06 3.99 -7.21
C ALA A 283 -0.84 4.32 -6.35
N PHE A 284 0.11 3.38 -6.31
CA PHE A 284 1.24 3.45 -5.40
C PHE A 284 2.33 4.38 -5.93
N LEU A 285 2.76 5.28 -5.07
CA LEU A 285 3.71 6.35 -5.36
C LEU A 285 5.05 6.05 -4.71
N THR A 286 6.13 6.56 -5.31
CA THR A 286 7.46 6.53 -4.72
C THR A 286 8.26 7.76 -5.17
N PRO A 287 9.16 8.34 -4.34
CA PRO A 287 9.94 9.52 -4.70
C PRO A 287 10.70 9.38 -6.03
N SER A 288 11.31 8.22 -6.28
CA SER A 288 12.11 7.97 -7.49
C SER A 288 11.31 8.04 -8.79
N PHE A 289 9.97 7.98 -8.70
CA PHE A 289 9.05 8.04 -9.83
C PHE A 289 8.40 9.42 -10.02
N LEU A 290 8.82 10.43 -9.25
CA LEU A 290 8.57 11.84 -9.60
C LEU A 290 9.60 12.33 -10.60
N LYS A 291 9.13 12.78 -11.76
CA LYS A 291 9.95 13.30 -12.86
C LYS A 291 9.54 14.73 -13.20
N ASP A 292 10.30 15.34 -14.10
CA ASP A 292 10.01 16.67 -14.66
C ASP A 292 9.80 17.75 -13.57
N ASN A 293 10.71 17.78 -12.59
CA ASN A 293 10.62 18.65 -11.40
C ASN A 293 9.27 18.49 -10.70
N GLY A 294 8.92 17.25 -10.38
CA GLY A 294 7.70 16.91 -9.65
C GLY A 294 6.40 17.10 -10.44
N LYS A 295 6.46 17.50 -11.72
CA LYS A 295 5.25 17.70 -12.55
C LYS A 295 4.77 16.42 -13.23
N THR A 296 5.59 15.38 -13.30
CA THR A 296 5.18 14.08 -13.82
C THR A 296 5.24 13.06 -12.70
N LEU A 297 4.12 12.38 -12.45
CA LEU A 297 4.08 11.24 -11.54
C LEU A 297 3.96 9.95 -12.34
N TYR A 298 4.83 9.00 -12.04
CA TYR A 298 4.60 7.61 -12.36
C TYR A 298 4.12 6.87 -11.12
N PHE A 299 3.18 5.95 -11.30
CA PHE A 299 2.59 5.19 -10.21
C PHE A 299 2.23 3.78 -10.65
N ILE A 300 2.16 2.86 -9.68
CA ILE A 300 1.72 1.48 -9.94
C ILE A 300 0.24 1.37 -9.67
N MET A 301 -0.53 0.97 -10.69
CA MET A 301 -1.97 0.75 -10.62
C MET A 301 -2.28 -0.70 -10.97
N SER A 302 -3.20 -1.31 -10.25
CA SER A 302 -3.70 -2.65 -10.54
C SER A 302 -4.96 -2.59 -11.39
N MET A 303 -5.19 -3.63 -12.19
CA MET A 303 -6.50 -3.88 -12.81
C MET A 303 -6.93 -5.32 -12.53
N TYR A 304 -8.16 -5.49 -12.03
CA TYR A 304 -8.62 -6.80 -11.57
C TYR A 304 -8.90 -7.75 -12.74
N GLY A 305 -9.51 -7.25 -13.82
CA GLY A 305 -9.89 -8.07 -14.98
C GLY A 305 -8.72 -8.80 -15.63
N PRO A 306 -7.64 -8.09 -16.04
CA PRO A 306 -6.40 -8.72 -16.48
C PRO A 306 -5.58 -9.37 -15.35
N TYR A 307 -5.89 -9.02 -14.10
CA TYR A 307 -5.18 -9.35 -12.88
C TYR A 307 -3.67 -9.10 -12.94
N ASN A 308 -3.32 -7.84 -13.13
CA ASN A 308 -1.93 -7.41 -13.26
C ASN A 308 -1.74 -5.96 -12.78
N THR A 309 -0.48 -5.58 -12.58
CA THR A 309 -0.04 -4.24 -12.21
C THR A 309 0.60 -3.54 -13.39
N PHE A 310 0.34 -2.23 -13.52
CA PHE A 310 0.77 -1.40 -14.63
C PHE A 310 1.46 -0.16 -14.11
N VAL A 311 2.54 0.22 -14.78
CA VAL A 311 3.14 1.55 -14.61
C VAL A 311 2.28 2.55 -15.37
N MET A 312 1.73 3.50 -14.63
CA MET A 312 0.88 4.56 -15.15
C MET A 312 1.61 5.89 -15.08
N LYS A 313 1.19 6.84 -15.92
CA LYS A 313 1.73 8.21 -15.95
C LYS A 313 0.60 9.22 -15.78
N ALA A 314 0.83 10.22 -14.94
CA ALA A 314 0.02 11.43 -14.85
C ALA A 314 0.91 12.68 -14.87
N THR A 315 0.37 13.79 -15.37
CA THR A 315 1.04 15.10 -15.36
C THR A 315 0.23 16.08 -14.52
N ILE A 316 0.90 16.74 -13.58
CA ILE A 316 0.34 17.83 -12.78
C ILE A 316 0.37 19.08 -13.65
N VAL A 317 -0.80 19.71 -13.80
CA VAL A 317 -0.94 21.01 -14.44
C VAL A 317 -1.22 22.03 -13.34
N THR A 318 -0.32 22.98 -13.17
CA THR A 318 -0.52 24.13 -12.27
C THR A 318 -1.13 25.27 -13.07
N TYR A 319 -2.23 25.83 -12.58
CA TYR A 319 -2.79 27.06 -13.11
C TYR A 319 -2.35 28.22 -12.22
N ASP A 320 -1.76 29.25 -12.84
CA ASP A 320 -1.40 30.51 -12.18
C ASP A 320 -2.63 31.33 -11.76
#